data_AF-A0A944E4H0-F1
#
_entry.id   AF-A0A944E4H0-F1
#
_cell.length_a   1.000
_cell.length_b   1.000
_cell.length_c   1.000
_cell.angle_alpha   90.00
_cell.angle_beta   90.00
_cell.angle_gamma   90.00
#
_symmetry.space_group_name_H-M   'P 1'
#
loop_
_entity.id
_entity.type
_entity.pdbx_description
1 polymer ?
#
loop_
_entity_poly.entity_id
_entity_poly.type
_entity_poly.pdbx_seq_one_letter_code
_entity_poly.pdbx_strand_id
1 'polypeptide(L)' 'MSKRAYNFCAGPAALPYAGLKRAQCELLDWHGKGLSGMEMSHRNGEVLSIA' A
#
# COMPACT_ATOMS: atom_id res chain seq x y z
N MET A 1 7.79 -12.83 -19.55
CA MET A 1 6.33 -12.64 -19.35
C MET A 1 6.06 -12.49 -17.86
N SER A 2 5.21 -11.53 -17.47
CA SER A 2 4.83 -11.34 -16.06
C SER A 2 3.94 -12.51 -15.61
N LYS A 3 4.20 -13.10 -14.42
CA LYS A 3 3.40 -14.20 -13.84
C LYS A 3 2.08 -13.74 -13.21
N ARG A 4 1.66 -12.50 -13.44
CA ARG A 4 0.46 -11.92 -12.82
C ARG A 4 -0.80 -12.43 -13.52
N ALA A 5 -1.73 -12.99 -12.75
CA ALA A 5 -3.01 -13.48 -13.25
C ALA A 5 -3.91 -12.36 -13.77
N TYR A 6 -4.76 -12.67 -14.74
CA TYR A 6 -5.89 -11.83 -15.12
C TYR A 6 -7.01 -12.02 -14.10
N ASN A 7 -7.08 -11.14 -13.11
CA ASN A 7 -8.05 -11.22 -12.02
C ASN A 7 -9.32 -10.43 -12.37
N PHE A 8 -10.39 -11.15 -12.72
CA PHE A 8 -11.73 -10.62 -13.00
C PHE A 8 -12.73 -10.86 -11.84
N CYS A 9 -12.26 -11.12 -10.62
CA CYS A 9 -13.12 -11.34 -9.48
C CYS A 9 -14.00 -10.11 -9.18
N ALA A 10 -15.25 -10.36 -8.78
CA ALA A 10 -16.21 -9.31 -8.44
C ALA A 10 -15.91 -8.63 -7.09
N GLY A 11 -15.13 -9.27 -6.21
CA GLY A 11 -14.77 -8.73 -4.90
C GLY A 11 -14.25 -9.82 -3.94
N PRO A 12 -13.10 -9.60 -3.26
CA PRO A 12 -12.06 -8.61 -3.57
C PRO A 12 -11.55 -8.75 -5.02
N ALA A 13 -11.02 -7.66 -5.59
CA ALA A 13 -10.70 -7.56 -7.01
C ALA A 13 -9.23 -7.19 -7.28
N ALA A 14 -8.86 -7.10 -8.55
CA ALA A 14 -7.51 -6.68 -8.95
C ALA A 14 -7.20 -5.24 -8.53
N LEU A 15 -6.03 -5.04 -7.91
CA LEU A 15 -5.50 -3.70 -7.63
C LEU A 15 -4.56 -3.22 -8.76
N PRO A 16 -4.36 -1.90 -8.95
CA PRO A 16 -3.36 -1.39 -9.88
C PRO A 16 -1.94 -1.85 -9.51
N TYR A 17 -1.16 -2.33 -10.48
CA TYR A 17 0.20 -2.83 -10.22
C TYR A 17 1.12 -1.76 -9.62
N ALA A 18 1.01 -0.51 -10.11
CA ALA A 18 1.79 0.61 -9.60
C ALA A 18 1.51 0.90 -8.12
N GLY A 19 0.24 0.80 -7.69
CA GLY A 19 -0.15 0.97 -6.28
C GLY A 19 0.42 -0.13 -5.38
N LEU A 20 0.34 -1.39 -5.82
CA LEU A 20 0.96 -2.52 -5.12
C LEU A 20 2.48 -2.36 -5.00
N LYS A 21 3.14 -1.93 -6.08
CA LYS A 21 4.59 -1.72 -6.09
C LYS A 21 5.00 -0.59 -5.15
N ARG A 22 4.23 0.50 -5.11
CA ARG A 22 4.45 1.59 -4.16
C ARG A 22 4.32 1.11 -2.71
N ALA A 23 3.21 0.45 -2.39
CA ALA A 23 2.98 -0.08 -1.04
C ALA A 23 4.09 -1.07 -0.63
N GLN A 24 4.58 -1.89 -1.56
CA GLN A 24 5.73 -2.78 -1.31
C GLN A 24 7.00 -1.99 -0.99
N CYS A 25 7.31 -0.94 -1.76
CA CYS A 25 8.52 -0.12 -1.56
C CYS A 25 8.49 0.65 -0.23
N GLU A 26 7.32 1.11 0.20
CA GLU A 26 7.13 1.93 1.40
C GLU A 26 6.80 1.08 2.66
N LEU A 27 6.80 -0.26 2.56
CA LEU A 27 6.29 -1.15 3.59
C LEU A 27 7.06 -1.05 4.92
N LEU A 28 8.39 -0.95 4.85
CA LEU A 28 9.28 -0.94 6.02
C LEU A 28 9.67 0.47 6.46
N ASP A 29 9.65 1.41 5.53
CA ASP A 29 9.98 2.81 5.80
C ASP A 29 9.05 3.69 4.97
N TRP A 30 8.00 4.16 5.63
CA TRP A 30 7.01 5.00 4.99
C TRP A 30 7.53 6.43 4.92
N HIS A 31 7.83 6.89 3.70
CA HIS A 31 8.37 8.24 3.42
C HIS A 31 9.57 8.67 4.29
N GLY A 32 10.46 7.74 4.65
CA GLY A 32 11.69 8.07 5.39
C GLY A 32 11.47 8.32 6.90
N LYS A 33 10.37 7.82 7.47
CA LYS A 33 10.00 8.00 8.88
C LYS A 33 10.64 6.95 9.79
N GLY A 34 11.32 5.96 9.22
CA GLY A 34 11.97 4.87 9.96
C GLY A 34 11.00 3.84 10.54
N LEU A 35 9.76 3.82 10.06
CA LEU A 35 8.73 2.88 10.45
C LEU A 35 7.68 2.68 9.34
N SER A 36 6.95 1.58 9.40
CA SER A 36 5.86 1.26 8.49
C SER A 36 4.66 2.17 8.71
N GLY A 37 3.92 2.48 7.65
CA GLY A 37 2.61 3.13 7.78
C GLY A 37 1.63 2.33 8.67
N MET A 38 1.80 1.01 8.77
CA MET A 38 1.00 0.15 9.66
C MET A 38 1.35 0.31 11.15
N GLU A 39 2.52 0.87 11.47
CA GLU A 39 2.99 1.12 12.83
C GLU A 39 2.67 2.55 13.30
N MET A 40 2.19 3.41 12.38
CA MET A 40 1.82 4.79 12.69
C MET A 40 0.56 4.87 13.55
N SER A 41 0.56 5.80 14.50
CA SER A 41 -0.65 6.13 15.25
C SER A 41 -1.73 6.65 14.29
N HIS A 42 -2.95 6.12 14.40
CA HIS A 42 -4.12 6.62 13.67
C HIS A 42 -4.45 8.09 13.97
N ARG A 43 -3.87 8.69 15.01
CA ARG A 43 -4.01 10.11 15.35
C ARG A 43 -2.93 11.00 14.73
N ASN A 44 -1.93 10.41 14.06
CA ASN A 44 -0.91 11.17 13.34
C ASN A 44 -1.57 11.92 12.18
N GLY A 45 -1.22 13.20 12.00
CA GLY A 45 -1.73 14.04 10.91
C GLY A 45 -1.48 13.44 9.52
N GLU A 46 -0.39 12.68 9.35
CA GLU A 46 -0.08 11.99 8.10
C GLU A 46 -0.97 10.76 7.84
N VAL A 47 -1.43 10.06 8.88
CA VAL A 47 -2.40 8.96 8.70
C VAL A 47 -3.79 9.55 8.46
N LEU A 48 -4.12 10.64 9.17
CA LEU A 48 -5.38 11.36 9.01
C LEU A 48 -5.54 12.02 7.63
N SER A 49 -4.45 12.34 6.93
CA SER A 49 -4.53 12.94 5.59
C SER A 49 -4.83 11.93 4.47
N ILE A 50 -4.76 10.63 4.76
CA ILE A 50 -4.95 9.54 3.79
C ILE A 50 -6.30 8.82 4.03
N ALA A 51 -6.85 8.94 5.25
CA ALA A 51 -8.17 8.44 5.63
C ALA A 51 -9.29 9.31 5.04
#